data_AF-A0A7X1FJ32-F1
#
_entry.id   AF-A0A7X1FJ32-F1
#
_cell.length_a   1.000
_cell.length_b   1.000
_cell.length_c   1.000
_cell.angle_alpha   90.00
_cell.angle_beta   90.00
_cell.angle_gamma   90.00
#
_symmetry.space_group_name_H-M   'P 1'
#
loop_
_entity.id
_entity.type
_entity.pdbx_description
1 polymer ?
#
loop_
_entity_poly.entity_id
_entity_poly.type
_entity_poly.pdbx_seq_one_letter_code
_entity_poly.pdbx_strand_id
1 'polypeptide(L)'
;MKRLSLALCLMAGVGPAGAQDLAAARQSLKNYGLAYCMARQFPERSAMGEDVGHAIGMYGVLGAGLHQVLQDEDTLTTLHDPYDATTDYVFKAYDQVAANSKHRPGKVVLHACLQVYNSRAFDRFIRTQDSYIRQQDLQAAGPNS
;
A
#
# COMPACT_ATOMS: atom_id res chain seq x y z
N MET A 1 23.06 37.17 38.98
CA MET A 1 22.56 35.89 38.43
C MET A 1 21.80 36.18 37.14
N LYS A 2 22.42 35.94 35.96
CA LYS A 2 21.81 36.16 34.64
C LYS A 2 20.98 34.92 34.27
N ARG A 3 19.67 35.09 34.07
CA ARG A 3 18.80 34.04 33.52
C ARG A 3 18.86 34.13 31.99
N LEU A 4 19.54 33.17 31.36
CA LEU A 4 19.53 32.97 29.92
C LEU A 4 18.25 32.19 29.58
N SER A 5 17.25 32.86 29.02
CA SER A 5 16.08 32.20 28.44
C SER A 5 16.43 31.75 27.02
N LEU A 6 16.65 30.44 26.84
CA LEU A 6 16.77 29.85 25.51
C LEU A 6 15.36 29.72 24.91
N ALA A 7 15.03 30.57 23.93
CA ALA A 7 13.86 30.40 23.09
C ALA A 7 14.19 29.33 22.03
N LEU A 8 13.68 28.11 22.23
CA LEU A 8 13.78 27.03 21.26
C LEU A 8 12.69 27.21 20.20
N CYS A 9 13.02 27.86 19.08
CA CYS A 9 12.16 27.87 17.91
C CYS A 9 12.11 26.44 17.32
N LEU A 10 11.05 25.69 17.64
CA LEU A 10 10.69 24.49 16.87
C LEU A 10 10.26 24.94 15.47
N MET A 11 11.19 24.89 14.52
CA MET A 11 10.85 24.86 13.11
C MET A 11 10.24 23.48 12.82
N ALA A 12 8.92 23.36 12.96
CA ALA A 12 8.19 22.23 12.40
C ALA A 12 8.31 22.33 10.87
N GLY A 13 9.13 21.45 10.29
CA GLY A 13 9.30 21.35 8.85
C GLY A 13 7.98 20.93 8.20
N VAL A 14 7.26 21.89 7.63
CA VAL A 14 6.13 21.62 6.74
C VAL A 14 6.72 21.13 5.42
N GLY A 15 6.77 19.81 5.23
CA GLY A 15 7.02 19.23 3.91
C GLY A 15 5.90 19.63 2.95
N PRO A 16 6.14 19.67 1.63
CA PRO A 16 5.06 19.95 0.68
C PRO A 16 3.97 18.89 0.84
N ALA A 17 2.74 19.31 1.12
CA ALA A 17 1.59 18.42 1.38
C ALA A 17 1.48 17.30 0.33
N GLY A 18 1.67 17.64 -0.96
CA GLY A 18 1.63 16.66 -2.05
C GLY A 18 2.69 15.55 -2.03
N ALA A 19 3.81 15.71 -1.30
CA ALA A 19 4.79 14.64 -1.12
C ALA A 19 4.39 13.65 -0.01
N GLN A 20 3.69 14.13 1.04
CA GLN A 20 3.17 13.27 2.10
C GLN A 20 1.99 12.44 1.59
N ASP A 21 1.13 13.03 0.76
CA ASP A 21 -0.03 12.34 0.18
C ASP A 21 0.40 11.26 -0.84
N LEU A 22 1.42 11.55 -1.65
CA LEU A 22 2.01 10.57 -2.57
C LEU A 22 2.62 9.37 -1.82
N ALA A 23 3.33 9.62 -0.73
CA ALA A 23 3.91 8.56 0.08
C ALA A 23 2.81 7.70 0.73
N ALA A 24 1.75 8.34 1.25
CA ALA A 24 0.60 7.65 1.82
C ALA A 24 -0.14 6.79 0.78
N ALA A 25 -0.38 7.31 -0.43
CA ALA A 25 -1.02 6.57 -1.51
C ALA A 25 -0.23 5.32 -1.89
N ARG A 26 1.06 5.45 -2.14
CA ARG A 26 1.95 4.31 -2.44
C ARG A 26 1.96 3.30 -1.30
N GLN A 27 2.00 3.77 -0.05
CA GLN A 27 2.00 2.90 1.12
C GLN A 27 0.67 2.14 1.26
N SER A 28 -0.46 2.79 1.00
CA SER A 28 -1.78 2.15 0.97
C SER A 28 -1.83 1.02 -0.06
N LEU A 29 -1.34 1.27 -1.29
CA LEU A 29 -1.35 0.25 -2.35
C LEU A 29 -0.38 -0.90 -2.06
N LYS A 30 0.77 -0.62 -1.41
CA LYS A 30 1.66 -1.67 -0.90
C LYS A 30 0.98 -2.53 0.17
N ASN A 31 0.25 -1.92 1.09
CA ASN A 31 -0.47 -2.64 2.15
C ASN A 31 -1.58 -3.52 1.57
N TYR A 32 -2.30 -3.02 0.56
CA TYR A 32 -3.26 -3.79 -0.21
C TYR A 32 -2.61 -5.03 -0.85
N GLY A 33 -1.47 -4.86 -1.52
CA GLY A 33 -0.71 -5.97 -2.11
C GLY A 33 -0.20 -6.98 -1.07
N LEU A 34 0.26 -6.52 0.10
CA LEU A 34 0.66 -7.42 1.20
C LEU A 34 -0.52 -8.26 1.71
N ALA A 35 -1.67 -7.63 1.93
CA ALA A 35 -2.87 -8.31 2.40
C ALA A 35 -3.32 -9.39 1.40
N TYR A 36 -3.37 -9.07 0.09
CA TYR A 36 -3.67 -10.07 -0.94
C TYR A 36 -2.64 -11.18 -1.05
N CYS A 37 -1.36 -10.85 -0.95
CA CYS A 37 -0.29 -11.85 -0.94
C CYS A 37 -0.52 -12.89 0.16
N MET A 38 -0.90 -12.45 1.37
CA MET A 38 -1.23 -13.34 2.48
C MET A 38 -2.52 -14.12 2.23
N ALA A 39 -3.61 -13.43 1.87
CA ALA A 39 -4.93 -14.05 1.68
C ALA A 39 -4.91 -15.21 0.67
N ARG A 40 -4.19 -15.06 -0.45
CA ARG A 40 -4.09 -16.10 -1.48
C ARG A 40 -3.53 -17.43 -0.96
N GLN A 41 -2.68 -17.40 0.07
CA GLN A 41 -2.03 -18.60 0.59
C GLN A 41 -2.80 -19.24 1.75
N PHE A 42 -3.82 -18.55 2.28
CA PHE A 42 -4.70 -19.03 3.34
C PHE A 42 -6.17 -18.97 2.87
N PRO A 43 -6.56 -19.80 1.88
CA PRO A 43 -7.91 -19.76 1.30
C PRO A 43 -9.00 -20.28 2.25
N GLU A 44 -8.62 -20.99 3.30
CA GLU A 44 -9.52 -21.54 4.32
C GLU A 44 -10.11 -20.43 5.21
N ARG A 45 -11.38 -20.54 5.57
CA ARG A 45 -12.00 -19.65 6.57
C ARG A 45 -11.29 -19.78 7.90
N SER A 46 -10.74 -18.67 8.38
CA SER A 46 -10.07 -18.56 9.68
C SER A 46 -10.16 -17.12 10.17
N ALA A 47 -10.04 -16.89 11.48
CA ALA A 47 -10.02 -15.54 12.04
C ALA A 47 -8.93 -14.66 11.40
N MET A 48 -7.78 -15.27 11.07
CA MET A 48 -6.70 -14.59 10.34
C MET A 48 -7.12 -14.26 8.90
N GLY A 49 -7.73 -15.20 8.18
CA GLY A 49 -8.20 -14.97 6.82
C GLY A 49 -9.28 -13.88 6.74
N GLU A 50 -10.19 -13.85 7.72
CA GLU A 50 -11.22 -12.82 7.85
C GLU A 50 -10.61 -11.44 8.13
N ASP A 51 -9.69 -11.34 9.09
CA ASP A 51 -9.00 -10.08 9.41
C ASP A 51 -8.19 -9.53 8.22
N VAL A 52 -7.45 -10.41 7.51
CA VAL A 52 -6.77 -10.03 6.26
C VAL A 52 -7.77 -9.60 5.18
N GLY A 53 -8.92 -10.26 5.09
CA GLY A 53 -10.02 -9.87 4.20
C GLY A 53 -10.58 -8.48 4.52
N HIS A 54 -10.71 -8.14 5.80
CA HIS A 54 -11.10 -6.79 6.23
C HIS A 54 -10.03 -5.76 5.86
N ALA A 55 -8.74 -6.08 6.01
CA ALA A 55 -7.65 -5.21 5.58
C ALA A 55 -7.67 -4.99 4.05
N ILE A 56 -7.95 -6.03 3.26
CA ILE A 56 -8.16 -5.92 1.81
C ILE A 56 -9.27 -4.92 1.49
N GLY A 57 -10.42 -5.05 2.17
CA GLY A 57 -11.55 -4.12 1.99
C GLY A 57 -11.17 -2.68 2.36
N MET A 58 -10.43 -2.49 3.45
CA MET A 58 -9.99 -1.18 3.92
C MET A 58 -9.02 -0.49 2.95
N TYR A 59 -8.04 -1.22 2.41
CA TYR A 59 -7.07 -0.62 1.49
C TYR A 59 -7.54 -0.56 0.02
N GLY A 60 -8.68 -1.17 -0.31
CA GLY A 60 -9.24 -1.20 -1.66
C GLY A 60 -10.01 0.07 -2.04
N VAL A 61 -10.48 0.11 -3.29
CA VAL A 61 -11.18 1.28 -3.88
C VAL A 61 -12.45 1.69 -3.13
N LEU A 62 -13.20 0.73 -2.57
CA LEU A 62 -14.42 0.98 -1.79
C LEU A 62 -14.15 1.32 -0.32
N GLY A 63 -12.90 1.24 0.11
CA GLY A 63 -12.45 1.62 1.45
C GLY A 63 -11.68 2.94 1.42
N ALA A 64 -10.56 2.97 2.15
CA ALA A 64 -9.62 4.09 2.23
C ALA A 64 -8.51 4.04 1.16
N GLY A 65 -8.62 3.18 0.14
CA GLY A 65 -7.63 3.10 -0.92
C GLY A 65 -7.56 4.38 -1.75
N LEU A 66 -6.36 4.93 -1.98
CA LEU A 66 -6.13 6.28 -2.54
C LEU A 66 -5.95 6.32 -4.07
N HIS A 67 -6.11 5.18 -4.74
CA HIS A 67 -6.03 5.09 -6.21
C HIS A 67 -7.43 4.96 -6.83
N GLN A 68 -7.60 5.51 -8.03
CA GLN A 68 -8.81 5.36 -8.85
C GLN A 68 -8.62 4.28 -9.90
N VAL A 69 -9.73 3.61 -10.22
CA VAL A 69 -9.84 2.74 -11.38
C VAL A 69 -10.11 3.61 -12.60
N LEU A 70 -9.26 3.50 -13.62
CA LEU A 70 -9.45 4.20 -14.88
C LEU A 70 -10.44 3.39 -15.74
N GLN A 71 -11.53 4.04 -16.14
CA GLN A 71 -12.55 3.47 -17.00
C GLN A 71 -12.76 4.34 -18.23
N ASP A 72 -13.17 3.70 -19.33
CA ASP A 72 -13.68 4.38 -20.50
C ASP A 72 -15.08 4.93 -20.20
N GLU A 73 -15.29 6.24 -20.37
CA GLU A 73 -16.52 6.91 -19.94
C GLU A 73 -17.75 6.49 -20.77
N ASP A 74 -17.55 6.15 -22.04
CA ASP A 74 -18.64 5.80 -22.96
C ASP A 74 -19.10 4.35 -22.80
N THR A 75 -18.16 3.43 -22.56
CA THR A 75 -18.41 1.99 -22.50
C THR A 75 -18.41 1.43 -21.08
N LEU A 76 -17.95 2.21 -20.09
CA LEU A 76 -17.70 1.80 -18.71
C LEU A 76 -16.71 0.64 -18.58
N THR A 77 -15.90 0.39 -19.61
CA THR A 77 -14.88 -0.66 -19.58
C THR A 77 -13.67 -0.21 -18.75
N THR A 78 -13.19 -1.09 -17.88
CA THR A 78 -11.96 -0.82 -17.12
C THR A 78 -10.76 -0.79 -18.05
N LEU A 79 -10.12 0.37 -18.16
CA LEU A 79 -8.87 0.57 -18.90
C LEU A 79 -7.65 0.21 -18.06
N HIS A 80 -7.69 0.55 -16.77
CA HIS A 80 -6.63 0.19 -15.82
C HIS A 80 -7.15 0.20 -14.38
N ASP A 81 -6.84 -0.87 -13.64
CA ASP A 81 -7.10 -0.97 -12.21
C ASP A 81 -5.76 -1.13 -11.46
N PRO A 82 -5.32 -0.11 -10.70
CA PRO A 82 -4.09 -0.18 -9.90
C PRO A 82 -4.11 -1.28 -8.84
N TYR A 83 -5.29 -1.64 -8.32
CA TYR A 83 -5.45 -2.69 -7.32
C TYR A 83 -5.27 -4.06 -7.97
N ASP A 84 -5.94 -4.33 -9.09
CA ASP A 84 -5.79 -5.60 -9.82
C ASP A 84 -4.33 -5.78 -10.30
N ALA A 85 -3.76 -4.75 -10.93
CA ALA A 85 -2.36 -4.76 -11.36
C ALA A 85 -1.40 -5.06 -10.19
N THR A 86 -1.70 -4.53 -9.00
CA THR A 86 -0.91 -4.80 -7.79
C THR A 86 -1.06 -6.24 -7.34
N THR A 87 -2.26 -6.82 -7.35
CA THR A 87 -2.45 -8.23 -7.00
C THR A 87 -1.72 -9.17 -7.95
N ASP A 88 -1.82 -8.92 -9.26
CA ASP A 88 -1.09 -9.69 -10.29
C ASP A 88 0.42 -9.64 -10.07
N TYR A 89 0.95 -8.44 -9.77
CA TYR A 89 2.36 -8.28 -9.47
C TYR A 89 2.78 -9.11 -8.26
N VAL A 90 2.08 -8.97 -7.13
CA VAL A 90 2.50 -9.64 -5.88
C VAL A 90 2.38 -11.15 -5.98
N PHE A 91 1.39 -11.68 -6.71
CA PHE A 91 1.26 -13.12 -6.94
C PHE A 91 2.42 -13.66 -7.77
N LYS A 92 2.75 -13.01 -8.88
CA LYS A 92 3.89 -13.40 -9.71
C LYS A 92 5.21 -13.28 -8.95
N ALA A 93 5.40 -12.21 -8.17
CA ALA A 93 6.60 -12.00 -7.37
C ALA A 93 6.72 -13.03 -6.23
N TYR A 94 5.61 -13.38 -5.59
CA TYR A 94 5.57 -14.39 -4.53
C TYR A 94 6.11 -15.73 -5.02
N ASP A 95 5.74 -16.16 -6.22
CA ASP A 95 6.20 -17.43 -6.79
C ASP A 95 7.72 -17.47 -6.96
N GLN A 96 8.34 -16.31 -7.23
CA GLN A 96 9.77 -16.17 -7.47
C GLN A 96 10.62 -16.06 -6.19
N VAL A 97 10.03 -15.72 -5.04
CA VAL A 97 10.82 -15.58 -3.80
C VAL A 97 11.16 -16.93 -3.16
N ALA A 98 12.41 -17.04 -2.69
CA ALA A 98 12.90 -18.18 -1.92
C ALA A 98 12.73 -17.89 -0.42
N ALA A 99 11.63 -18.36 0.15
CA ALA A 99 11.25 -18.12 1.55
C ALA A 99 10.97 -19.43 2.32
N ASN A 100 11.63 -20.51 1.91
CA ASN A 100 11.50 -21.81 2.56
C ASN A 100 12.21 -21.80 3.91
N SER A 101 11.63 -22.45 4.91
CA SER A 101 12.29 -22.68 6.19
C SER A 101 13.18 -23.92 6.13
N LYS A 102 14.30 -23.92 6.85
CA LYS A 102 15.10 -25.13 7.08
C LYS A 102 14.42 -26.11 8.05
N HIS A 103 13.41 -25.67 8.79
CA HIS A 103 12.78 -26.41 9.89
C HIS A 103 11.38 -26.93 9.57
N ARG A 104 10.78 -26.54 8.42
CA ARG A 104 9.45 -26.96 8.01
C ARG A 104 9.35 -26.99 6.49
N PRO A 105 8.62 -27.94 5.89
CA PRO A 105 8.37 -27.96 4.46
C PRO A 105 7.56 -26.73 4.04
N GLY A 106 7.86 -26.20 2.85
CA GLY A 106 7.15 -25.09 2.21
C GLY A 106 7.67 -23.68 2.56
N LYS A 107 7.13 -22.69 1.83
CA LYS A 107 7.40 -21.27 2.07
C LYS A 107 6.78 -20.83 3.38
N VAL A 108 7.52 -20.03 4.16
CA VAL A 108 6.95 -19.28 5.28
C VAL A 108 6.19 -18.09 4.68
N VAL A 109 4.87 -18.22 4.52
CA VAL A 109 4.02 -17.28 3.77
C VAL A 109 4.28 -15.82 4.14
N LEU A 110 4.20 -15.47 5.42
CA LEU A 110 4.40 -14.08 5.86
C LEU A 110 5.79 -13.58 5.48
N HIS A 111 6.82 -14.39 5.67
CA HIS A 111 8.19 -14.04 5.30
C HIS A 111 8.32 -13.83 3.79
N ALA A 112 7.72 -14.71 2.98
CA ALA A 112 7.69 -14.60 1.53
C ALA A 112 7.01 -13.31 1.07
N CYS A 113 5.83 -13.00 1.61
CA CYS A 113 5.12 -11.76 1.30
C CYS A 113 5.89 -10.51 1.76
N LEU A 114 6.56 -10.56 2.91
CA LEU A 114 7.43 -9.47 3.36
C LEU A 114 8.67 -9.30 2.48
N GLN A 115 9.22 -10.37 1.88
CA GLN A 115 10.30 -10.25 0.90
C GLN A 115 9.81 -9.51 -0.36
N VAL A 116 8.62 -9.84 -0.87
CA VAL A 116 8.00 -9.11 -2.00
C VAL A 116 7.75 -7.64 -1.62
N TYR A 117 7.10 -7.41 -0.47
CA TYR A 117 6.72 -6.09 0.02
C TYR A 117 7.92 -5.13 0.20
N ASN A 118 9.06 -5.66 0.66
CA ASN A 118 10.29 -4.87 0.85
C ASN A 118 11.22 -4.88 -0.38
N SER A 119 10.81 -5.48 -1.49
CA SER A 119 11.65 -5.55 -2.68
C SER A 119 11.68 -4.21 -3.43
N ARG A 120 12.88 -3.83 -3.90
CA ARG A 120 13.02 -2.65 -4.78
C ARG A 120 12.23 -2.79 -6.08
N ALA A 121 11.98 -4.02 -6.53
CA ALA A 121 11.20 -4.27 -7.73
C ALA A 121 9.73 -3.89 -7.50
N PHE A 122 9.17 -4.25 -6.35
CA PHE A 122 7.80 -3.87 -5.99
C PHE A 122 7.69 -2.36 -5.77
N ASP A 123 8.67 -1.73 -5.11
CA ASP A 123 8.69 -0.26 -4.97
C ASP A 123 8.70 0.47 -6.31
N ARG A 124 9.42 -0.06 -7.32
CA ARG A 124 9.41 0.51 -8.67
C ARG A 124 8.06 0.31 -9.35
N PHE A 125 7.47 -0.88 -9.23
CA PHE A 125 6.14 -1.16 -9.76
C PHE A 125 5.08 -0.23 -9.14
N ILE A 126 5.09 -0.02 -7.83
CA ILE A 126 4.11 0.85 -7.16
C ILE A 126 4.20 2.30 -7.68
N ARG A 127 5.41 2.79 -7.98
CA ARG A 127 5.59 4.13 -8.58
C ARG A 127 4.99 4.24 -9.99
N THR A 128 4.82 3.15 -10.72
CA THR A 128 4.14 3.21 -12.03
C THR A 128 2.64 3.42 -11.89
N GLN A 129 2.10 3.34 -10.66
CA GLN A 129 0.69 3.55 -10.36
C GLN A 129 0.38 4.99 -9.95
N ASP A 130 1.39 5.85 -9.79
CA ASP A 130 1.22 7.23 -9.31
C ASP A 130 0.24 8.07 -10.16
N SER A 131 0.15 7.80 -11.46
CA SER A 131 -0.78 8.49 -12.37
C SER A 131 -2.25 8.22 -12.09
N TYR A 132 -2.54 7.23 -11.24
CA TYR A 132 -3.90 6.82 -10.88
C TYR A 132 -4.24 7.19 -9.43
N ILE A 133 -3.48 8.07 -8.78
CA ILE A 133 -3.83 8.58 -7.46
C ILE A 133 -5.01 9.57 -7.59
N ARG A 134 -6.02 9.43 -6.72
CA ARG A 134 -7.18 10.33 -6.71
C ARG A 134 -6.76 11.75 -6.37
N GLN A 135 -7.14 12.70 -7.22
CA GLN A 135 -6.79 14.11 -7.02
C GLN A 135 -7.49 14.76 -5.81
N GLN A 136 -8.66 14.26 -5.42
CA GLN A 136 -9.40 14.76 -4.24
C GLN A 136 -8.64 14.51 -2.93
N ASP A 137 -7.82 13.45 -2.88
CA ASP A 137 -7.04 13.08 -1.71
C ASP A 137 -5.74 13.90 -1.58
N LEU A 138 -5.33 14.63 -2.63
CA LEU A 138 -4.23 15.61 -2.59
C LEU A 138 -4.66 16.97 -2.02
N GLN A 139 -5.97 17.18 -1.82
CA GLN A 139 -6.55 18.47 -1.41
C GLN A 139 -7.30 18.39 -0.07
N ALA A 140 -7.63 17.19 0.42
CA ALA A 140 -8.37 16.99 1.66
C ALA A 140 -7.55 17.20 2.96
N ALA A 141 -6.21 17.31 2.89
CA ALA A 141 -5.34 17.61 4.03
C ALA A 141 -5.22 19.11 4.37
N GLY A 142 -6.32 19.86 4.23
CA GLY A 142 -6.41 21.24 4.72
C GLY A 142 -6.34 21.28 6.26
N PRO A 143 -5.90 22.39 6.88
CA PRO A 143 -5.47 22.44 8.29
C PRO A 143 -6.57 22.32 9.36
N ASN A 144 -7.75 21.78 9.02
CA ASN A 144 -8.89 21.66 9.94
C ASN A 144 -9.49 20.24 9.96
N SER A 145 -8.67 19.22 10.18
CA SER A 145 -9.12 17.90 10.64
C SER A 145 -8.42 17.55 11.96
#